data_AF-A0A9X3XHG3-F1
#
_entry.id   AF-A0A9X3XHG3-F1
#
_cell.length_a   1.000
_cell.length_b   1.000
_cell.length_c   1.000
_cell.angle_alpha   90.00
_cell.angle_beta   90.00
_cell.angle_gamma   90.00
#
_symmetry.space_group_name_H-M   'P 1'
#
loop_
_entity.id
_entity.type
_entity.pdbx_description
1 polymer ?
#
loop_
_entity_poly.entity_id
_entity_poly.type
_entity_poly.pdbx_seq_one_letter_code
_entity_poly.pdbx_strand_id
1 'polypeptide(L)'
;MHLRKPFIACIAPLCLSLVSSSALAAPPWQGLPDMGVTRHGHAAEFFPGIGVVAVGGRPSPGDPTLFEALDLATGTWTPRNPAPEMYFATAALLPDGLWVVRDVEQAYTYDPVSDTWIEEPQLVSFRTDPTLSVLPDGDVLLTGGFADFSTWADSLRYDRMGQTLLARSLKQGRASHTATTLPSGLVLVTGGWAWASTDEGDDIQKPLTEAEVYDATTDTWTLVSPMHTSRQRHTAALLPDGKVLVAGGLPSTATAEVYDPAANTWVDVGAMNEARWGHTMTTLPSGRVIVTGGVGNRGSAALTSVEVYDPVTGTWTLLPSMAGQRWRHTATFVPGHGLLVAGGQTSSLFSDPSVASVELYPLGNAALGAACVIGDECASGDCTGGVCVDGSGSGAGGAGGAGGVGGAGGVGGAGGAGGAGGAGGAGGVGGAGGAGGVGGAGGSGGAGGVGGSGGSGGADVPPGGGGAQCSVDTRSSGNAGWFALVGLGLLLRRRRR
;
A
#
# COMPACT_ATOMS: atom_id res chain seq x y z
N MET A 1 10.24 -53.97 -51.42
CA MET A 1 11.31 -52.99 -51.73
C MET A 1 10.84 -51.60 -51.29
N HIS A 2 11.76 -50.73 -50.89
CA HIS A 2 11.47 -49.48 -50.20
C HIS A 2 10.68 -48.45 -51.02
N LEU A 3 9.62 -47.86 -50.43
CA LEU A 3 9.19 -46.52 -50.81
C LEU A 3 10.10 -45.48 -50.12
N ARG A 4 10.65 -44.58 -50.93
CA ARG A 4 11.64 -43.57 -50.51
C ARG A 4 10.93 -42.36 -49.89
N LYS A 5 11.49 -41.82 -48.80
CA LYS A 5 11.18 -40.46 -48.34
C LYS A 5 11.71 -39.44 -49.36
N PRO A 6 10.97 -38.39 -49.73
CA PRO A 6 11.56 -37.25 -50.42
C PRO A 6 12.32 -36.38 -49.41
N PHE A 7 13.60 -36.14 -49.67
CA PHE A 7 14.31 -35.02 -49.07
C PHE A 7 13.79 -33.72 -49.69
N ILE A 8 13.32 -32.78 -48.88
CA ILE A 8 13.17 -31.38 -49.31
C ILE A 8 14.41 -30.64 -48.81
N ALA A 9 15.23 -30.16 -49.75
CA ALA A 9 16.41 -29.37 -49.44
C ALA A 9 15.98 -27.97 -48.96
N CYS A 10 16.57 -27.52 -47.85
CA CYS A 10 16.33 -26.16 -47.35
C CYS A 10 17.16 -25.16 -48.18
N ILE A 11 16.49 -24.33 -48.96
CA ILE A 11 17.14 -23.25 -49.73
C ILE A 11 17.16 -22.00 -48.86
N ALA A 12 18.35 -21.62 -48.36
CA ALA A 12 18.59 -20.24 -47.94
C ALA A 12 18.60 -19.35 -49.20
N PRO A 13 17.92 -18.18 -49.22
CA PRO A 13 17.83 -17.27 -48.09
C PRO A 13 16.41 -16.74 -47.80
N LEU A 14 15.81 -17.14 -46.67
CA LEU A 14 14.56 -16.53 -46.16
C LEU A 14 14.46 -16.53 -44.62
N CYS A 15 15.57 -16.77 -43.91
CA CYS A 15 15.66 -16.75 -42.45
C CYS A 15 16.09 -15.40 -41.86
N LEU A 16 15.79 -14.28 -42.53
CA LEU A 16 16.26 -12.93 -42.14
C LEU A 16 15.16 -11.86 -42.15
N SER A 17 13.93 -12.20 -41.77
CA SER A 17 12.86 -11.22 -41.48
C SER A 17 11.79 -11.72 -40.48
N LEU A 18 12.12 -12.75 -39.69
CA LEU A 18 11.32 -13.19 -38.53
C LEU A 18 12.20 -13.22 -37.27
N VAL A 19 12.89 -12.10 -37.02
CA VAL A 19 13.00 -11.66 -35.63
C VAL A 19 11.58 -11.26 -35.26
N SER A 20 10.85 -12.18 -34.62
CA SER A 20 9.61 -11.84 -33.94
C SER A 20 9.89 -10.61 -33.09
N SER A 21 8.98 -9.64 -33.08
CA SER A 21 9.01 -8.54 -32.10
C SER A 21 8.76 -9.12 -30.71
N SER A 22 9.77 -9.78 -30.15
CA SER A 22 9.98 -9.87 -28.73
C SER A 22 10.04 -8.44 -28.25
N ALA A 23 8.89 -7.90 -27.83
CA ALA A 23 8.88 -6.70 -27.03
C ALA A 23 9.89 -6.95 -25.91
N LEU A 24 10.92 -6.09 -25.83
CA LEU A 24 11.99 -6.19 -24.87
C LEU A 24 11.34 -6.09 -23.48
N ALA A 25 11.10 -7.24 -22.87
CA ALA A 25 10.39 -7.33 -21.62
C ALA A 25 11.32 -6.90 -20.50
N ALA A 26 10.89 -5.91 -19.72
CA ALA A 26 11.49 -5.53 -18.44
C ALA A 26 11.84 -6.76 -17.59
N PRO A 27 12.86 -6.66 -16.71
CA PRO A 27 13.37 -7.81 -15.99
C PRO A 27 12.24 -8.51 -15.19
N PRO A 28 12.16 -9.85 -15.23
CA PRO A 28 11.08 -10.57 -14.57
C PRO A 28 11.22 -10.49 -13.05
N TRP A 29 10.09 -10.64 -12.36
CA TRP A 29 10.06 -10.86 -10.92
C TRP A 29 10.85 -12.12 -10.56
N GLN A 30 11.64 -12.01 -9.48
CA GLN A 30 12.47 -13.09 -8.96
C GLN A 30 11.79 -13.67 -7.72
N GLY A 31 11.46 -14.96 -7.74
CA GLY A 31 11.02 -15.67 -6.55
C GLY A 31 12.18 -15.80 -5.56
N LEU A 32 11.96 -15.38 -4.31
CA LEU A 32 12.87 -15.59 -3.19
C LEU A 32 12.32 -16.70 -2.29
N PRO A 33 13.16 -17.30 -1.42
CA PRO A 33 12.69 -18.27 -0.43
C PRO A 33 11.56 -17.72 0.45
N ASP A 34 10.56 -18.56 0.69
CA ASP A 34 9.41 -18.27 1.54
C ASP A 34 9.84 -17.99 3.00
N MET A 35 9.06 -17.13 3.68
CA MET A 35 9.16 -16.93 5.13
C MET A 35 8.80 -18.22 5.90
N GLY A 36 9.23 -18.33 7.17
CA GLY A 36 8.92 -19.51 7.99
C GLY A 36 7.43 -19.73 8.30
N VAL A 37 6.61 -18.68 8.15
CA VAL A 37 5.14 -18.73 8.26
C VAL A 37 4.46 -17.91 7.16
N THR A 38 3.21 -18.26 6.86
CA THR A 38 2.32 -17.40 6.07
C THR A 38 1.98 -16.15 6.87
N ARG A 39 1.80 -14.99 6.20
CA ARG A 39 1.56 -13.71 6.89
C ARG A 39 0.61 -12.81 6.13
N HIS A 40 -0.34 -12.18 6.83
CA HIS A 40 -1.23 -11.17 6.26
C HIS A 40 -1.43 -10.01 7.24
N GLY A 41 -1.44 -8.77 6.74
CA GLY A 41 -1.47 -7.60 7.65
C GLY A 41 -0.28 -7.58 8.63
N HIS A 42 0.87 -8.04 8.16
CA HIS A 42 2.16 -7.96 8.85
C HIS A 42 2.87 -6.65 8.49
N ALA A 43 3.88 -6.29 9.25
CA ALA A 43 4.78 -5.19 8.92
C ALA A 43 6.13 -5.74 8.45
N ALA A 44 6.76 -5.04 7.51
CA ALA A 44 8.11 -5.33 7.05
C ALA A 44 8.87 -4.03 6.80
N GLU A 45 10.16 -4.02 7.13
CA GLU A 45 11.02 -2.83 7.05
C GLU A 45 12.45 -3.23 6.66
N PHE A 46 13.17 -2.34 5.98
CA PHE A 46 14.57 -2.58 5.59
C PHE A 46 15.54 -1.91 6.57
N PHE A 47 16.42 -2.72 7.18
CA PHE A 47 17.47 -2.26 8.07
C PHE A 47 18.86 -2.45 7.42
N PRO A 48 19.62 -1.36 7.17
CA PRO A 48 20.97 -1.46 6.62
C PRO A 48 21.88 -2.39 7.42
N GLY A 49 22.52 -3.34 6.74
CA GLY A 49 23.40 -4.34 7.37
C GLY A 49 22.69 -5.55 8.00
N ILE A 50 21.34 -5.56 8.04
CA ILE A 50 20.52 -6.68 8.51
C ILE A 50 19.71 -7.30 7.37
N GLY A 51 19.13 -6.47 6.50
CA GLY A 51 18.24 -6.89 5.42
C GLY A 51 16.79 -6.50 5.68
N VAL A 52 15.83 -7.24 5.11
CA VAL A 52 14.39 -6.99 5.33
C VAL A 52 13.89 -7.79 6.52
N VAL A 53 13.30 -7.13 7.50
CA VAL A 53 12.78 -7.74 8.73
C VAL A 53 11.24 -7.75 8.68
N ALA A 54 10.61 -8.86 9.07
CA ALA A 54 9.15 -9.03 9.05
C ALA A 54 8.58 -9.49 10.41
N VAL A 55 7.46 -8.90 10.82
CA VAL A 55 6.81 -9.15 12.12
C VAL A 55 5.28 -9.15 12.03
N GLY A 56 4.62 -9.94 12.88
CA GLY A 56 3.16 -10.04 12.95
C GLY A 56 2.53 -10.78 11.78
N GLY A 57 1.21 -10.62 11.63
CA GLY A 57 0.38 -11.26 10.61
C GLY A 57 0.07 -12.73 10.86
N ARG A 58 -0.10 -13.10 12.14
CA ARG A 58 -0.28 -14.48 12.66
C ARG A 58 -1.37 -15.25 11.87
N PRO A 59 -1.12 -16.48 11.37
CA PRO A 59 -2.11 -17.24 10.62
C PRO A 59 -3.34 -17.61 11.44
N SER A 60 -3.13 -18.16 12.65
CA SER A 60 -4.19 -18.64 13.54
C SER A 60 -3.94 -18.24 15.00
N PRO A 61 -5.00 -18.07 15.82
CA PRO A 61 -4.86 -17.98 17.27
C PRO A 61 -4.16 -19.22 17.83
N GLY A 62 -2.94 -19.04 18.37
CA GLY A 62 -2.10 -20.12 18.91
C GLY A 62 -0.70 -20.21 18.30
N ASP A 63 -0.51 -19.82 17.04
CA ASP A 63 0.80 -19.91 16.36
C ASP A 63 1.79 -18.86 16.91
N PRO A 64 3.07 -19.13 17.21
CA PRO A 64 3.97 -18.09 17.72
C PRO A 64 4.13 -16.94 16.72
N THR A 65 4.23 -15.70 17.21
CA THR A 65 4.58 -14.55 16.36
C THR A 65 6.02 -14.70 15.91
N LEU A 66 6.24 -15.24 14.71
CA LEU A 66 7.59 -15.34 14.16
C LEU A 66 8.11 -13.94 13.83
N PHE A 67 9.37 -13.71 14.17
CA PHE A 67 10.10 -12.50 13.86
C PHE A 67 11.37 -12.91 13.13
N GLU A 68 11.50 -12.50 11.88
CA GLU A 68 12.46 -13.07 10.95
C GLU A 68 13.10 -11.97 10.10
N ALA A 69 14.37 -12.16 9.74
CA ALA A 69 15.11 -11.29 8.83
C ALA A 69 15.56 -12.08 7.60
N LEU A 70 15.35 -11.48 6.42
CA LEU A 70 15.90 -11.94 5.15
C LEU A 70 17.28 -11.34 4.93
N ASP A 71 18.30 -12.18 4.95
CA ASP A 71 19.60 -11.84 4.40
C ASP A 71 19.51 -11.84 2.86
N LEU A 72 19.68 -10.66 2.27
CA LEU A 72 19.59 -10.43 0.82
C LEU A 72 20.74 -11.05 0.02
N ALA A 73 21.89 -11.31 0.66
CA ALA A 73 23.05 -11.92 0.00
C ALA A 73 22.91 -13.45 -0.12
N THR A 74 22.25 -14.09 0.83
CA THR A 74 22.01 -15.55 0.84
C THR A 74 20.58 -15.94 0.46
N GLY A 75 19.65 -14.98 0.41
CA GLY A 75 18.21 -15.22 0.24
C GLY A 75 17.56 -15.95 1.42
N THR A 76 18.23 -16.03 2.58
CA THR A 76 17.80 -16.89 3.70
C THR A 76 17.05 -16.09 4.76
N TRP A 77 15.86 -16.57 5.13
CA TRP A 77 15.14 -16.09 6.32
C TRP A 77 15.73 -16.71 7.59
N THR A 78 16.06 -15.88 8.57
CA THR A 78 16.59 -16.28 9.86
C THR A 78 15.72 -15.74 11.01
N PRO A 79 15.35 -16.56 12.00
CA PRO A 79 14.67 -16.08 13.20
C PRO A 79 15.54 -15.08 13.97
N ARG A 80 14.89 -14.02 14.47
CA ARG A 80 15.46 -13.00 15.35
C ARG A 80 15.01 -13.21 16.80
N ASN A 81 15.41 -12.34 17.72
CA ASN A 81 14.97 -12.41 19.12
C ASN A 81 13.43 -12.42 19.21
N PRO A 82 12.81 -13.34 19.98
CA PRO A 82 11.36 -13.53 19.97
C PRO A 82 10.58 -12.23 20.15
N ALA A 83 9.72 -11.91 19.17
CA ALA A 83 8.83 -10.77 19.28
C ALA A 83 7.73 -11.03 20.31
N PRO A 84 7.18 -9.96 20.92
CA PRO A 84 5.89 -10.00 21.61
C PRO A 84 4.78 -10.63 20.74
N GLU A 85 3.69 -11.08 21.35
CA GLU A 85 2.54 -11.56 20.57
C GLU A 85 1.93 -10.40 19.76
N MET A 86 1.80 -10.61 18.44
CA MET A 86 1.19 -9.67 17.50
C MET A 86 0.33 -10.41 16.48
N TYR A 87 -0.98 -10.15 16.46
CA TYR A 87 -1.89 -10.66 15.44
C TYR A 87 -1.72 -9.89 14.13
N PHE A 88 -1.92 -8.58 14.18
CA PHE A 88 -1.66 -7.67 13.08
C PHE A 88 -0.45 -6.79 13.44
N ALA A 89 0.19 -6.20 12.44
CA ALA A 89 1.26 -5.24 12.69
C ALA A 89 1.07 -4.02 11.80
N THR A 90 0.84 -2.88 12.43
CA THR A 90 1.09 -1.56 11.83
C THR A 90 2.37 -1.00 12.45
N ALA A 91 3.24 -0.41 11.65
CA ALA A 91 4.55 0.01 12.10
C ALA A 91 5.02 1.30 11.44
N ALA A 92 5.98 1.97 12.07
CA ALA A 92 6.67 3.13 11.53
C ALA A 92 8.14 3.15 11.97
N LEU A 93 9.04 3.39 11.01
CA LEU A 93 10.47 3.58 11.27
C LEU A 93 10.74 5.03 11.71
N LEU A 94 11.42 5.18 12.84
CA LEU A 94 11.78 6.48 13.42
C LEU A 94 13.11 7.00 12.85
N PRO A 95 13.35 8.33 12.87
CA PRO A 95 14.62 8.93 12.43
C PRO A 95 15.86 8.48 13.22
N ASP A 96 15.67 7.95 14.43
CA ASP A 96 16.73 7.36 15.27
C ASP A 96 17.07 5.89 14.88
N GLY A 97 16.35 5.32 13.91
CA GLY A 97 16.51 3.94 13.44
C GLY A 97 15.70 2.89 14.23
N LEU A 98 14.96 3.31 15.26
CA LEU A 98 14.08 2.43 16.03
C LEU A 98 12.75 2.20 15.29
N TRP A 99 12.15 1.03 15.48
CA TRP A 99 10.93 0.65 14.77
C TRP A 99 9.76 0.49 15.75
N VAL A 100 8.79 1.40 15.68
CA VAL A 100 7.58 1.33 16.50
C VAL A 100 6.60 0.42 15.80
N VAL A 101 6.25 -0.70 16.43
CA VAL A 101 5.32 -1.70 15.93
C VAL A 101 4.14 -1.84 16.89
N ARG A 102 2.92 -1.91 16.37
CA ARG A 102 1.70 -2.06 17.15
C ARG A 102 0.82 -3.19 16.63
N ASP A 103 0.33 -4.01 17.55
CA ASP A 103 -0.81 -4.92 17.34
C ASP A 103 -2.14 -4.19 17.63
N VAL A 104 -3.24 -4.92 17.82
CA VAL A 104 -4.56 -4.35 18.14
C VAL A 104 -4.56 -3.59 19.46
N GLU A 105 -3.93 -4.13 20.52
CA GLU A 105 -4.02 -3.56 21.87
C GLU A 105 -2.76 -2.81 22.31
N GLN A 106 -1.58 -3.28 21.90
CA GLN A 106 -0.31 -2.89 22.49
C GLN A 106 0.75 -2.51 21.44
N ALA A 107 1.62 -1.58 21.81
CA ALA A 107 2.75 -1.15 21.00
C ALA A 107 4.09 -1.46 21.68
N TYR A 108 5.11 -1.60 20.84
CA TYR A 108 6.47 -1.90 21.22
C TYR A 108 7.43 -1.12 20.32
N THR A 109 8.59 -0.77 20.84
CA THR A 109 9.71 -0.23 20.07
C THR A 109 10.77 -1.32 19.92
N TYR A 110 11.17 -1.61 18.69
CA TYR A 110 12.26 -2.53 18.36
C TYR A 110 13.55 -1.75 18.06
N ASP A 111 14.64 -2.15 18.70
CA ASP A 111 16.00 -1.70 18.37
C ASP A 111 16.68 -2.78 17.49
N PRO A 112 16.95 -2.48 16.20
CA PRO A 112 17.56 -3.43 15.28
C PRO A 112 19.05 -3.71 15.57
N VAL A 113 19.73 -2.83 16.30
CA VAL A 113 21.17 -2.92 16.61
C VAL A 113 21.40 -3.84 17.81
N SER A 114 20.60 -3.69 18.87
CA SER A 114 20.64 -4.59 20.03
C SER A 114 19.79 -5.85 19.85
N ASP A 115 18.90 -5.88 18.86
CA ASP A 115 17.86 -6.89 18.64
C ASP A 115 16.88 -7.00 19.82
N THR A 116 16.54 -5.88 20.48
CA THR A 116 15.67 -5.89 21.66
C THR A 116 14.33 -5.20 21.44
N TRP A 117 13.29 -5.76 22.05
CA TRP A 117 11.97 -5.16 22.16
C TRP A 117 11.81 -4.41 23.48
N ILE A 118 11.23 -3.21 23.42
CA ILE A 118 10.83 -2.38 24.55
C ILE A 118 9.32 -2.22 24.49
N GLU A 119 8.63 -2.52 25.58
CA GLU A 119 7.18 -2.30 25.70
C GLU A 119 6.89 -0.80 25.83
N GLU A 120 5.89 -0.30 25.10
CA GLU A 120 5.43 1.09 25.16
C GLU A 120 4.07 1.15 25.89
N PRO A 121 4.03 1.03 27.24
CA PRO A 121 2.79 0.85 28.00
C PRO A 121 1.84 2.05 27.91
N GLN A 122 2.34 3.21 27.47
CA GLN A 122 1.56 4.43 27.26
C GLN A 122 0.83 4.45 25.91
N LEU A 123 1.21 3.59 24.96
CA LEU A 123 0.56 3.46 23.64
C LEU A 123 -0.58 2.42 23.63
N VAL A 124 -0.90 1.82 24.78
CA VAL A 124 -1.97 0.83 24.95
C VAL A 124 -3.32 1.46 24.67
N SER A 125 -3.91 1.07 23.54
CA SER A 125 -5.22 1.52 23.06
C SER A 125 -5.69 0.49 22.06
N PHE A 126 -6.78 -0.21 22.40
CA PHE A 126 -7.45 -1.13 21.50
C PHE A 126 -7.81 -0.38 20.21
N ARG A 127 -7.27 -0.80 19.06
CA ARG A 127 -7.56 -0.25 17.74
C ARG A 127 -7.38 -1.26 16.63
N THR A 128 -8.39 -1.39 15.78
CA THR A 128 -8.28 -2.10 14.50
C THR A 128 -8.23 -1.13 13.32
N ASP A 129 -7.43 -1.48 12.29
CA ASP A 129 -7.10 -0.65 11.11
C ASP A 129 -6.69 0.83 11.40
N PRO A 130 -5.84 1.17 12.40
CA PRO A 130 -5.31 2.53 12.57
C PRO A 130 -4.07 2.78 11.69
N THR A 131 -3.71 4.06 11.47
CA THR A 131 -2.46 4.44 10.79
C THR A 131 -1.49 5.12 11.75
N LEU A 132 -0.22 4.70 11.73
CA LEU A 132 0.89 5.36 12.41
C LEU A 132 1.58 6.37 11.48
N SER A 133 2.03 7.49 12.03
CA SER A 133 2.84 8.49 11.34
C SER A 133 3.86 9.07 12.31
N VAL A 134 5.11 9.22 11.86
CA VAL A 134 6.15 9.87 12.67
C VAL A 134 6.09 11.37 12.44
N LEU A 135 6.20 12.13 13.54
CA LEU A 135 6.21 13.58 13.56
C LEU A 135 7.66 14.12 13.54
N PRO A 136 7.89 15.38 13.12
CA PRO A 136 9.25 15.95 12.99
C PRO A 136 10.04 16.06 14.30
N ASP A 137 9.33 16.10 15.43
CA ASP A 137 9.89 16.11 16.79
C ASP A 137 10.24 14.70 17.31
N GLY A 138 9.96 13.66 16.52
CA GLY A 138 10.22 12.25 16.85
C GLY A 138 9.04 11.55 17.51
N ASP A 139 7.93 12.27 17.77
CA ASP A 139 6.70 11.69 18.32
C ASP A 139 5.97 10.81 17.30
N VAL A 140 5.03 10.01 17.81
CA VAL A 140 4.22 9.10 16.99
C VAL A 140 2.76 9.53 17.03
N LEU A 141 2.19 9.88 15.88
CA LEU A 141 0.77 10.12 15.71
C LEU A 141 0.06 8.84 15.25
N LEU A 142 -0.96 8.44 16.00
CA LEU A 142 -1.86 7.35 15.69
C LEU A 142 -3.20 7.93 15.28
N THR A 143 -3.68 7.60 14.08
CA THR A 143 -4.90 8.18 13.50
C THR A 143 -5.95 7.10 13.22
N GLY A 144 -7.21 7.40 13.58
CA GLY A 144 -8.38 6.59 13.22
C GLY A 144 -8.38 5.14 13.71
N GLY A 145 -9.21 4.33 13.06
CA GLY A 145 -9.48 2.93 13.41
C GLY A 145 -10.74 2.77 14.28
N PHE A 146 -10.94 1.59 14.88
CA PHE A 146 -12.06 1.31 15.79
C PHE A 146 -11.60 1.00 17.21
N ALA A 147 -12.12 1.73 18.20
CA ALA A 147 -11.68 1.62 19.59
C ALA A 147 -12.28 0.42 20.34
N ASP A 148 -13.37 -0.15 19.85
CA ASP A 148 -14.06 -1.33 20.41
C ASP A 148 -14.87 -2.11 19.34
N PHE A 149 -14.44 -2.02 18.08
CA PHE A 149 -15.19 -2.45 16.87
C PHE A 149 -16.50 -1.68 16.56
N SER A 150 -16.97 -0.78 17.42
CA SER A 150 -18.25 -0.07 17.25
C SER A 150 -18.15 1.46 17.34
N THR A 151 -17.12 1.98 18.03
CA THR A 151 -16.84 3.41 18.16
C THR A 151 -15.61 3.79 17.33
N TRP A 152 -15.67 4.97 16.69
CA TRP A 152 -14.50 5.54 16.03
C TRP A 152 -13.38 5.77 17.04
N ALA A 153 -12.21 5.22 16.75
CA ALA A 153 -11.01 5.63 17.45
C ALA A 153 -10.59 7.01 16.94
N ASP A 154 -10.32 7.92 17.86
CA ASP A 154 -9.92 9.31 17.55
C ASP A 154 -8.47 9.38 17.03
N SER A 155 -7.75 10.51 17.05
CA SER A 155 -6.28 10.46 16.99
C SER A 155 -5.63 10.55 18.38
N LEU A 156 -4.45 9.94 18.51
CA LEU A 156 -3.61 9.97 19.71
C LEU A 156 -2.19 10.33 19.28
N ARG A 157 -1.61 11.37 19.86
CA ARG A 157 -0.17 11.64 19.77
C ARG A 157 0.52 11.00 20.97
N TYR A 158 1.61 10.29 20.74
CA TYR A 158 2.49 9.80 21.79
C TYR A 158 3.75 10.66 21.83
N ASP A 159 3.84 11.44 22.91
CA ASP A 159 5.05 12.14 23.33
C ASP A 159 6.04 11.09 23.85
N ARG A 160 7.06 10.78 23.05
CA ARG A 160 8.05 9.75 23.41
C ARG A 160 8.98 10.18 24.54
N MET A 161 9.26 11.48 24.67
CA MET A 161 10.22 12.00 25.64
C MET A 161 9.60 12.21 27.02
N GLY A 162 8.38 12.77 27.08
CA GLY A 162 7.59 12.87 28.30
C GLY A 162 6.80 11.62 28.64
N GLN A 163 6.76 10.63 27.74
CA GLN A 163 6.01 9.38 27.86
C GLN A 163 4.52 9.63 28.13
N THR A 164 3.89 10.52 27.35
CA THR A 164 2.47 10.87 27.53
C THR A 164 1.63 10.60 26.28
N LEU A 165 0.39 10.14 26.51
CA LEU A 165 -0.59 9.89 25.45
C LEU A 165 -1.61 11.04 25.39
N LEU A 166 -1.69 11.68 24.23
CA LEU A 166 -2.39 12.94 24.03
C LEU A 166 -3.54 12.75 23.03
N ALA A 167 -4.78 12.72 23.51
CA ALA A 167 -5.97 12.63 22.67
C ALA A 167 -6.16 13.90 21.84
N ARG A 168 -6.25 13.76 20.51
CA ARG A 168 -6.40 14.86 19.56
C ARG A 168 -7.54 14.56 18.61
N SER A 169 -8.56 15.41 18.62
CA SER A 169 -9.79 15.06 17.90
C SER A 169 -9.72 15.32 16.40
N LEU A 170 -9.75 14.23 15.64
CA LEU A 170 -10.07 14.24 14.21
C LEU A 170 -11.41 14.98 14.04
N LYS A 171 -11.50 15.80 13.01
CA LYS A 171 -12.75 16.49 12.64
C LYS A 171 -13.76 15.52 12.04
N GLN A 172 -13.28 14.41 11.46
CA GLN A 172 -14.11 13.33 10.94
C GLN A 172 -13.52 11.98 11.37
N GLY A 173 -14.23 11.28 12.27
CA GLY A 173 -13.90 9.91 12.68
C GLY A 173 -13.94 8.95 11.49
N ARG A 174 -12.93 8.09 11.36
CA ARG A 174 -12.69 7.26 10.17
C ARG A 174 -11.80 6.05 10.45
N ALA A 175 -11.89 5.04 9.58
CA ALA A 175 -10.96 3.91 9.52
C ALA A 175 -10.65 3.53 8.06
N SER A 176 -9.60 2.72 7.85
CA SER A 176 -9.10 2.37 6.49
C SER A 176 -8.79 3.60 5.62
N HIS A 177 -8.41 4.72 6.24
CA HIS A 177 -7.85 5.92 5.61
C HIS A 177 -6.35 5.76 5.37
N THR A 178 -5.72 6.77 4.78
CA THR A 178 -4.25 6.90 4.75
C THR A 178 -3.83 8.15 5.52
N ALA A 179 -2.62 8.11 6.09
CA ALA A 179 -1.95 9.25 6.70
C ALA A 179 -0.56 9.43 6.05
N THR A 180 -0.19 10.65 5.69
CA THR A 180 1.07 10.97 4.99
C THR A 180 1.72 12.17 5.66
N THR A 181 2.91 11.99 6.23
CA THR A 181 3.72 13.11 6.73
C THR A 181 4.26 13.91 5.54
N LEU A 182 4.01 15.22 5.53
CA LEU A 182 4.43 16.16 4.50
C LEU A 182 5.82 16.75 4.83
N PRO A 183 6.57 17.30 3.86
CA PRO A 183 7.85 17.97 4.10
C PRO A 183 7.77 19.17 5.05
N SER A 184 6.58 19.76 5.21
CA SER A 184 6.29 20.81 6.20
C SER A 184 6.17 20.31 7.64
N GLY A 185 6.15 18.99 7.85
CA GLY A 185 5.91 18.36 9.15
C GLY A 185 4.45 18.14 9.52
N LEU A 186 3.51 18.61 8.69
CA LEU A 186 2.09 18.31 8.83
C LEU A 186 1.80 16.84 8.48
N VAL A 187 0.80 16.23 9.09
CA VAL A 187 0.29 14.90 8.68
C VAL A 187 -1.05 15.06 7.97
N LEU A 188 -1.09 14.75 6.68
CA LEU A 188 -2.30 14.73 5.87
C LEU A 188 -3.02 13.39 6.02
N VAL A 189 -4.27 13.41 6.47
CA VAL A 189 -5.18 12.25 6.55
C VAL A 189 -6.24 12.34 5.46
N THR A 190 -6.45 11.27 4.70
CA THR A 190 -7.34 11.26 3.53
C THR A 190 -8.26 10.04 3.47
N GLY A 191 -9.52 10.25 3.10
CA GLY A 191 -10.49 9.19 2.82
C GLY A 191 -10.73 8.24 4.00
N GLY A 192 -10.82 6.94 3.74
CA GLY A 192 -11.35 5.96 4.69
C GLY A 192 -12.87 5.94 4.68
N TRP A 193 -13.47 5.35 5.71
CA TRP A 193 -14.92 5.26 5.84
C TRP A 193 -15.40 5.62 7.24
N ALA A 194 -16.65 6.06 7.30
CA ALA A 194 -17.40 6.27 8.54
C ALA A 194 -18.80 5.64 8.41
N TRP A 195 -19.45 5.36 9.53
CA TRP A 195 -20.89 5.13 9.54
C TRP A 195 -21.63 6.43 9.19
N ALA A 196 -22.66 6.30 8.37
CA ALA A 196 -23.64 7.35 8.12
C ALA A 196 -25.04 6.76 8.38
N SER A 197 -25.80 7.37 9.27
CA SER A 197 -27.21 7.06 9.47
C SER A 197 -28.01 7.51 8.26
N THR A 198 -28.81 6.62 7.67
CA THR A 198 -29.84 7.00 6.69
C THR A 198 -31.05 7.65 7.39
N ASP A 199 -31.90 8.35 6.63
CA ASP A 199 -33.19 8.85 7.14
C ASP A 199 -34.14 7.72 7.59
N GLU A 200 -33.86 6.47 7.19
CA GLU A 200 -34.60 5.26 7.58
C GLU A 200 -34.06 4.64 8.89
N GLY A 201 -32.95 5.14 9.42
CA GLY A 201 -32.34 4.70 10.68
C GLY A 201 -31.33 3.55 10.55
N ASP A 202 -30.94 3.18 9.33
CA ASP A 202 -29.89 2.18 9.08
C ASP A 202 -28.51 2.86 9.02
N ASP A 203 -27.53 2.33 9.76
CA ASP A 203 -26.13 2.78 9.69
C ASP A 203 -25.40 2.10 8.52
N ILE A 204 -25.09 2.88 7.48
CA ILE A 204 -24.37 2.40 6.30
C ILE A 204 -22.88 2.80 6.34
N GLN A 205 -22.01 1.90 5.85
CA GLN A 205 -20.60 2.20 5.62
C GLN A 205 -20.46 3.18 4.45
N LYS A 206 -20.12 4.44 4.75
CA LYS A 206 -19.91 5.52 3.78
C LYS A 206 -18.41 5.78 3.56
N PRO A 207 -17.87 5.54 2.35
CA PRO A 207 -16.54 6.03 1.95
C PRO A 207 -16.47 7.56 1.96
N LEU A 208 -15.34 8.12 2.37
CA LEU A 208 -15.14 9.54 2.61
C LEU A 208 -14.37 10.21 1.45
N THR A 209 -14.73 11.46 1.14
CA THR A 209 -13.90 12.40 0.36
C THR A 209 -13.08 13.31 1.28
N GLU A 210 -13.51 13.43 2.52
CA GLU A 210 -13.03 14.38 3.52
C GLU A 210 -11.55 14.13 3.83
N ALA A 211 -10.75 15.20 3.83
CA ALA A 211 -9.34 15.19 4.19
C ALA A 211 -9.06 16.24 5.27
N GLU A 212 -8.06 15.97 6.11
CA GLU A 212 -7.68 16.85 7.22
C GLU A 212 -6.18 16.79 7.48
N VAL A 213 -5.60 17.90 7.94
CA VAL A 213 -4.19 17.99 8.31
C VAL A 213 -4.05 18.17 9.81
N TYR A 214 -3.11 17.43 10.41
CA TYR A 214 -2.63 17.68 11.75
C TYR A 214 -1.35 18.52 11.71
N ASP A 215 -1.35 19.60 12.47
CA ASP A 215 -0.17 20.42 12.73
C ASP A 215 0.36 20.08 14.13
N ALA A 216 1.57 19.52 14.20
CA ALA A 216 2.23 19.15 15.46
C ALA A 216 2.74 20.36 16.27
N THR A 217 2.86 21.54 15.65
CA THR A 217 3.38 22.77 16.28
C THR A 217 2.27 23.54 16.99
N THR A 218 1.06 23.58 16.43
CA THR A 218 -0.13 24.14 17.06
C THR A 218 -0.99 23.09 17.77
N ASP A 219 -0.71 21.81 17.50
CA ASP A 219 -1.37 20.64 18.08
C ASP A 219 -2.87 20.54 17.72
N THR A 220 -3.19 20.84 16.45
CA THR A 220 -4.56 20.98 15.95
C THR A 220 -4.82 20.28 14.63
N TRP A 221 -6.02 19.69 14.52
CA TRP A 221 -6.60 19.23 13.25
C TRP A 221 -7.36 20.34 12.52
N THR A 222 -7.13 20.45 11.22
CA THR A 222 -7.83 21.38 10.31
C THR A 222 -8.36 20.61 9.09
N LEU A 223 -9.64 20.78 8.76
CA LEU A 223 -10.20 20.27 7.51
C LEU A 223 -9.56 20.98 6.32
N VAL A 224 -9.16 20.22 5.30
CA VAL A 224 -8.66 20.74 4.02
C VAL A 224 -9.70 20.46 2.93
N SER A 225 -9.41 20.88 1.69
CA SER A 225 -10.27 20.58 0.55
C SER A 225 -10.50 19.07 0.43
N PRO A 226 -11.73 18.61 0.14
CA PRO A 226 -12.02 17.19 -0.03
C PRO A 226 -11.53 16.69 -1.40
N MET A 227 -11.23 15.39 -1.48
CA MET A 227 -11.03 14.67 -2.74
C MET A 227 -12.29 14.73 -3.61
N HIS A 228 -12.13 14.60 -4.93
CA HIS A 228 -13.26 14.47 -5.85
C HIS A 228 -13.92 13.09 -5.74
N THR A 229 -13.14 12.03 -5.58
CA THR A 229 -13.64 10.65 -5.42
C THR A 229 -13.63 10.23 -3.95
N SER A 230 -14.72 9.64 -3.46
CA SER A 230 -14.73 9.02 -2.12
C SER A 230 -14.01 7.68 -2.12
N ARG A 231 -13.10 7.46 -1.16
CA ARG A 231 -12.19 6.32 -1.17
C ARG A 231 -11.95 5.80 0.25
N GLN A 232 -11.91 4.48 0.40
CA GLN A 232 -11.33 3.79 1.57
C GLN A 232 -10.43 2.65 1.10
N ARG A 233 -9.41 2.24 1.86
CA ARG A 233 -8.45 1.20 1.42
C ARG A 233 -7.79 1.51 0.06
N HIS A 234 -7.74 2.79 -0.28
CA HIS A 234 -6.79 3.36 -1.23
C HIS A 234 -5.40 3.38 -0.57
N THR A 235 -4.36 3.65 -1.34
CA THR A 235 -3.07 4.04 -0.79
C THR A 235 -2.68 5.43 -1.25
N ALA A 236 -1.67 5.98 -0.59
CA ALA A 236 -1.16 7.32 -0.84
C ALA A 236 0.37 7.31 -0.84
N ALA A 237 0.98 8.20 -1.61
CA ALA A 237 2.43 8.40 -1.64
C ALA A 237 2.76 9.88 -1.69
N LEU A 238 3.80 10.26 -0.93
CA LEU A 238 4.43 11.56 -1.05
C LEU A 238 5.26 11.60 -2.34
N LEU A 239 5.06 12.65 -3.14
CA LEU A 239 5.81 12.94 -4.36
C LEU A 239 7.01 13.86 -4.05
N PRO A 240 8.07 13.88 -4.88
CA PRO A 240 9.27 14.68 -4.62
C PRO A 240 9.06 16.19 -4.53
N ASP A 241 7.98 16.71 -5.13
CA ASP A 241 7.59 18.12 -5.10
C ASP A 241 6.75 18.49 -3.85
N GLY A 242 6.55 17.55 -2.93
CA GLY A 242 5.79 17.72 -1.70
C GLY A 242 4.28 17.51 -1.85
N LYS A 243 3.78 17.19 -3.06
CA LYS A 243 2.37 16.81 -3.27
C LYS A 243 2.11 15.37 -2.84
N VAL A 244 0.83 15.01 -2.66
CA VAL A 244 0.43 13.64 -2.29
C VAL A 244 -0.45 13.03 -3.36
N LEU A 245 0.02 11.94 -3.97
CA LEU A 245 -0.79 11.10 -4.85
C LEU A 245 -1.65 10.16 -4.01
N VAL A 246 -2.94 10.03 -4.34
CA VAL A 246 -3.84 8.99 -3.83
C VAL A 246 -4.42 8.19 -5.00
N ALA A 247 -4.51 6.86 -4.86
CA ALA A 247 -4.95 5.99 -5.95
C ALA A 247 -5.88 4.85 -5.50
N GLY A 248 -6.86 4.53 -6.34
CA GLY A 248 -7.77 3.40 -6.13
C GLY A 248 -8.65 3.53 -4.89
N GLY A 249 -8.91 2.40 -4.23
CA GLY A 249 -9.78 2.28 -3.05
C GLY A 249 -11.18 1.73 -3.37
N LEU A 250 -12.01 1.57 -2.34
CA LEU A 250 -13.41 1.16 -2.43
C LEU A 250 -14.34 2.39 -2.42
N PRO A 251 -15.42 2.42 -3.24
CA PRO A 251 -15.82 1.40 -4.22
C PRO A 251 -14.75 1.25 -5.31
N SER A 252 -14.52 0.02 -5.78
CA SER A 252 -13.31 -0.29 -6.56
C SER A 252 -13.15 0.63 -7.77
N THR A 253 -12.06 1.39 -7.80
CA THR A 253 -11.81 2.42 -8.81
C THR A 253 -10.36 2.36 -9.30
N ALA A 254 -10.15 2.85 -10.52
CA ALA A 254 -8.84 3.07 -11.12
C ALA A 254 -8.41 4.55 -11.05
N THR A 255 -9.31 5.47 -10.67
CA THR A 255 -8.99 6.90 -10.63
C THR A 255 -7.90 7.20 -9.60
N ALA A 256 -7.11 8.24 -9.86
CA ALA A 256 -6.09 8.76 -8.97
C ALA A 256 -6.13 10.29 -8.96
N GLU A 257 -5.76 10.88 -7.84
CA GLU A 257 -5.82 12.31 -7.58
C GLU A 257 -4.53 12.77 -6.89
N VAL A 258 -4.11 14.01 -7.13
CA VAL A 258 -2.94 14.62 -6.47
C VAL A 258 -3.39 15.83 -5.64
N TYR A 259 -3.03 15.82 -4.36
CA TYR A 259 -3.22 16.96 -3.46
C TYR A 259 -2.01 17.88 -3.48
N ASP A 260 -2.26 19.16 -3.73
CA ASP A 260 -1.31 20.24 -3.53
C ASP A 260 -1.52 20.89 -2.15
N PRO A 261 -0.60 20.68 -1.18
CA PRO A 261 -0.73 21.27 0.16
C PRO A 261 -0.50 22.79 0.20
N ALA A 262 0.15 23.38 -0.80
CA ALA A 262 0.39 24.83 -0.87
C ALA A 262 -0.82 25.56 -1.45
N ALA A 263 -1.51 24.95 -2.42
CA ALA A 263 -2.77 25.47 -2.98
C ALA A 263 -4.02 25.05 -2.19
N ASN A 264 -3.93 23.98 -1.37
CA ASN A 264 -5.07 23.30 -0.75
C ASN A 264 -6.12 22.87 -1.80
N THR A 265 -5.66 22.14 -2.82
CA THR A 265 -6.50 21.68 -3.95
C THR A 265 -6.18 20.26 -4.35
N TRP A 266 -7.20 19.54 -4.82
CA TRP A 266 -7.06 18.24 -5.49
C TRP A 266 -7.14 18.41 -7.01
N VAL A 267 -6.39 17.60 -7.74
CA VAL A 267 -6.41 17.54 -9.20
C VAL A 267 -6.49 16.08 -9.63
N ASP A 268 -7.44 15.75 -10.50
CA ASP A 268 -7.51 14.43 -11.12
C ASP A 268 -6.30 14.23 -12.04
N VAL A 269 -5.63 13.08 -11.92
CA VAL A 269 -4.53 12.69 -12.81
C VAL A 269 -4.92 11.47 -13.64
N GLY A 270 -3.99 10.92 -14.44
CA GLY A 270 -4.25 9.68 -15.17
C GLY A 270 -4.79 8.58 -14.25
N ALA A 271 -5.72 7.78 -14.76
CA ALA A 271 -6.20 6.59 -14.06
C ALA A 271 -5.19 5.43 -14.24
N MET A 272 -5.16 4.53 -13.26
CA MET A 272 -4.51 3.22 -13.39
C MET A 272 -5.18 2.41 -14.51
N ASN A 273 -4.46 1.43 -15.05
CA ASN A 273 -4.97 0.48 -16.04
C ASN A 273 -5.94 -0.52 -15.38
N GLU A 274 -5.69 -0.90 -14.12
CA GLU A 274 -6.57 -1.76 -13.33
C GLU A 274 -7.15 -1.03 -12.11
N ALA A 275 -8.47 -1.14 -11.93
CA ALA A 275 -9.13 -0.69 -10.70
C ALA A 275 -8.70 -1.58 -9.53
N ARG A 276 -8.38 -1.00 -8.36
CA ARG A 276 -7.85 -1.76 -7.23
C ARG A 276 -8.02 -1.11 -5.87
N TRP A 277 -8.17 -1.93 -4.84
CA TRP A 277 -8.14 -1.55 -3.42
C TRP A 277 -7.30 -2.54 -2.61
N GLY A 278 -6.75 -2.11 -1.46
CA GLY A 278 -5.87 -2.95 -0.63
C GLY A 278 -4.56 -3.39 -1.30
N HIS A 279 -4.11 -2.61 -2.29
CA HIS A 279 -2.78 -2.69 -2.91
C HIS A 279 -1.75 -1.95 -2.04
N THR A 280 -0.47 -1.98 -2.42
CA THR A 280 0.57 -1.12 -1.84
C THR A 280 1.04 -0.07 -2.86
N MET A 281 1.52 1.07 -2.36
CA MET A 281 2.23 2.11 -3.12
C MET A 281 3.62 2.29 -2.51
N THR A 282 4.64 2.44 -3.35
CA THR A 282 6.02 2.71 -2.91
C THR A 282 6.64 3.78 -3.80
N THR A 283 7.10 4.90 -3.23
CA THR A 283 7.86 5.91 -3.97
C THR A 283 9.28 5.39 -4.22
N LEU A 284 9.70 5.38 -5.49
CA LEU A 284 11.04 5.00 -5.92
C LEU A 284 12.01 6.20 -5.80
N PRO A 285 13.34 5.98 -5.76
CA PRO A 285 14.32 7.07 -5.71
C PRO A 285 14.25 8.08 -6.86
N SER A 286 13.69 7.71 -8.02
CA SER A 286 13.41 8.62 -9.14
C SER A 286 12.25 9.58 -8.90
N GLY A 287 11.42 9.32 -7.89
CA GLY A 287 10.15 9.99 -7.65
C GLY A 287 8.93 9.32 -8.30
N ARG A 288 9.12 8.31 -9.17
CA ARG A 288 8.00 7.47 -9.63
C ARG A 288 7.37 6.71 -8.47
N VAL A 289 6.10 6.35 -8.59
CA VAL A 289 5.40 5.55 -7.57
C VAL A 289 4.96 4.22 -8.17
N ILE A 290 5.49 3.12 -7.65
CA ILE A 290 5.12 1.76 -8.06
C ILE A 290 3.95 1.25 -7.20
N VAL A 291 3.01 0.58 -7.85
CA VAL A 291 1.80 -0.01 -7.29
C VAL A 291 1.81 -1.51 -7.54
N THR A 292 1.57 -2.31 -6.50
CA THR A 292 1.55 -3.78 -6.61
C THR A 292 0.27 -4.39 -6.02
N GLY A 293 -0.29 -5.37 -6.72
CA GLY A 293 -1.36 -6.22 -6.21
C GLY A 293 -2.66 -5.48 -5.85
N GLY A 294 -3.26 -5.87 -4.73
CA GLY A 294 -4.60 -5.45 -4.32
C GLY A 294 -5.69 -6.28 -5.00
N VAL A 295 -6.93 -5.81 -4.95
CA VAL A 295 -8.10 -6.57 -5.43
C VAL A 295 -8.93 -5.71 -6.38
N GLY A 296 -9.27 -6.24 -7.55
CA GLY A 296 -10.08 -5.54 -8.54
C GLY A 296 -11.57 -5.48 -8.25
N ASN A 297 -12.16 -6.57 -7.73
CA ASN A 297 -13.57 -6.63 -7.35
C ASN A 297 -13.76 -7.30 -5.99
N ARG A 298 -14.72 -6.85 -5.17
CA ARG A 298 -14.98 -7.50 -3.87
C ARG A 298 -15.47 -8.94 -4.11
N GLY A 299 -14.81 -9.92 -3.48
CA GLY A 299 -15.00 -11.34 -3.73
C GLY A 299 -14.20 -11.91 -4.91
N SER A 300 -13.28 -11.15 -5.53
CA SER A 300 -12.38 -11.70 -6.56
C SER A 300 -11.05 -12.19 -5.97
N ALA A 301 -10.31 -12.95 -6.79
CA ALA A 301 -8.87 -13.12 -6.64
C ALA A 301 -8.16 -11.75 -6.58
N ALA A 302 -7.02 -11.71 -5.91
CA ALA A 302 -6.13 -10.56 -5.91
C ALA A 302 -5.39 -10.44 -7.24
N LEU A 303 -4.93 -9.22 -7.53
CA LEU A 303 -4.21 -8.89 -8.75
C LEU A 303 -2.76 -9.35 -8.66
N THR A 304 -2.20 -9.76 -9.81
CA THR A 304 -0.76 -9.87 -10.02
C THR A 304 -0.17 -8.64 -10.71
N SER A 305 -1.03 -7.76 -11.25
CA SER A 305 -0.63 -6.62 -12.07
C SER A 305 0.11 -5.56 -11.25
N VAL A 306 1.14 -5.01 -11.88
CA VAL A 306 2.06 -4.01 -11.34
C VAL A 306 2.03 -2.81 -12.26
N GLU A 307 1.94 -1.63 -11.69
CA GLU A 307 1.87 -0.37 -12.43
C GLU A 307 2.77 0.67 -11.81
N VAL A 308 3.24 1.62 -12.60
CA VAL A 308 4.06 2.74 -12.13
C VAL A 308 3.49 4.06 -12.62
N TYR A 309 3.35 5.00 -11.69
CA TYR A 309 2.98 6.38 -11.97
C TYR A 309 4.23 7.23 -12.18
N ASP A 310 4.23 8.00 -13.25
CA ASP A 310 5.22 9.05 -13.52
C ASP A 310 4.64 10.43 -13.16
N PRO A 311 5.13 11.11 -12.10
CA PRO A 311 4.64 12.42 -11.71
C PRO A 311 5.01 13.54 -12.70
N VAL A 312 5.97 13.33 -13.61
CA VAL A 312 6.39 14.33 -14.60
C VAL A 312 5.40 14.37 -15.76
N THR A 313 4.88 13.22 -16.18
CA THR A 313 3.92 13.11 -17.29
C THR A 313 2.46 12.95 -16.83
N GLY A 314 2.24 12.57 -15.57
CA GLY A 314 0.92 12.26 -15.01
C GLY A 314 0.33 10.93 -15.49
N THR A 315 1.16 10.02 -16.03
CA THR A 315 0.71 8.78 -16.69
C THR A 315 1.06 7.51 -15.91
N TRP A 316 0.21 6.49 -16.03
CA TRP A 316 0.46 5.13 -15.52
C TRP A 316 0.96 4.21 -16.63
N THR A 317 1.95 3.38 -16.30
CA THR A 317 2.51 2.35 -17.20
C THR A 317 2.45 0.99 -16.52
N LEU A 318 2.02 -0.04 -17.25
CA LEU A 318 2.06 -1.43 -16.80
C LEU A 318 3.50 -1.96 -16.79
N LEU A 319 3.90 -2.57 -15.69
CA LEU A 319 5.16 -3.31 -15.52
C LEU A 319 4.89 -4.83 -15.58
N PRO A 320 5.93 -5.69 -15.66
CA PRO A 320 5.77 -7.13 -15.53
C PRO A 320 4.98 -7.49 -14.27
N SER A 321 3.98 -8.37 -14.41
CA SER A 321 3.18 -8.87 -13.28
C SER A 321 4.01 -9.76 -12.35
N MET A 322 3.66 -9.75 -11.07
CA MET A 322 4.12 -10.75 -10.09
C MET A 322 3.68 -12.16 -10.51
N ALA A 323 4.37 -13.20 -10.03
CA ALA A 323 3.90 -14.58 -10.14
C ALA A 323 2.78 -14.88 -9.13
N GLY A 324 2.86 -14.30 -7.93
CA GLY A 324 1.86 -14.44 -6.87
C GLY A 324 0.73 -13.40 -6.92
N GLN A 325 -0.50 -13.84 -6.65
CA GLN A 325 -1.67 -12.97 -6.41
C GLN A 325 -1.62 -12.46 -4.97
N ARG A 326 -1.65 -11.13 -4.76
CA ARG A 326 -1.39 -10.54 -3.43
C ARG A 326 -2.26 -9.33 -3.14
N TRP A 327 -2.90 -9.33 -1.98
CA TRP A 327 -3.45 -8.14 -1.30
C TRP A 327 -3.12 -8.22 0.20
N ARG A 328 -3.07 -7.07 0.89
CA ARG A 328 -2.59 -6.97 2.30
C ARG A 328 -1.19 -7.57 2.52
N HIS A 329 -0.37 -7.58 1.46
CA HIS A 329 1.07 -7.84 1.48
C HIS A 329 1.83 -6.59 1.91
N THR A 330 3.12 -6.77 2.21
CA THR A 330 4.06 -5.66 2.36
C THR A 330 4.84 -5.46 1.07
N ALA A 331 5.27 -4.22 0.82
CA ALA A 331 6.17 -3.88 -0.28
C ALA A 331 7.25 -2.93 0.26
N THR A 332 8.50 -3.39 0.24
CA THR A 332 9.65 -2.69 0.83
C THR A 332 10.65 -2.38 -0.29
N PHE A 333 11.00 -1.11 -0.48
CA PHE A 333 12.10 -0.76 -1.39
C PHE A 333 13.43 -1.07 -0.72
N VAL A 334 14.25 -1.88 -1.38
CA VAL A 334 15.55 -2.35 -0.91
C VAL A 334 16.64 -1.71 -1.78
N PRO A 335 17.42 -0.74 -1.25
CA PRO A 335 18.47 -0.06 -1.99
C PRO A 335 19.44 -1.04 -2.67
N GLY A 336 19.74 -0.80 -3.94
CA GLY A 336 20.64 -1.62 -4.77
C GLY A 336 20.07 -2.99 -5.20
N HIS A 337 18.83 -3.33 -4.81
CA HIS A 337 18.20 -4.61 -5.15
C HIS A 337 16.88 -4.39 -5.92
N GLY A 338 15.96 -3.61 -5.35
CA GLY A 338 14.67 -3.26 -5.97
C GLY A 338 13.49 -3.34 -5.01
N LEU A 339 12.29 -3.64 -5.51
CA LEU A 339 11.07 -3.72 -4.70
C LEU A 339 10.81 -5.16 -4.25
N LEU A 340 10.93 -5.43 -2.95
CA LEU A 340 10.59 -6.71 -2.36
C LEU A 340 9.13 -6.72 -1.90
N VAL A 341 8.37 -7.72 -2.34
CA VAL A 341 6.98 -7.96 -1.96
C VAL A 341 6.89 -9.27 -1.16
N ALA A 342 6.34 -9.21 0.05
CA ALA A 342 6.26 -10.37 0.95
C ALA A 342 4.84 -10.64 1.45
N GLY A 343 4.50 -11.92 1.55
CA GLY A 343 3.26 -12.41 2.14
C GLY A 343 1.99 -11.82 1.50
N GLY A 344 1.01 -11.53 2.36
CA GLY A 344 -0.34 -11.13 1.98
C GLY A 344 -1.29 -12.32 1.87
N GLN A 345 -2.42 -12.10 1.21
CA GLN A 345 -3.42 -13.12 0.93
C GLN A 345 -3.76 -13.12 -0.58
N THR A 346 -4.43 -14.16 -1.10
CA THR A 346 -4.62 -14.38 -2.54
C THR A 346 -5.96 -13.92 -3.14
N SER A 347 -6.96 -13.58 -2.33
CA SER A 347 -8.34 -13.27 -2.76
C SER A 347 -9.18 -12.57 -1.67
N SER A 348 -10.18 -11.78 -2.04
CA SER A 348 -11.08 -11.17 -1.03
C SER A 348 -12.24 -12.08 -0.57
N LEU A 349 -12.02 -13.41 -0.58
CA LEU A 349 -13.02 -14.44 -0.27
C LEU A 349 -12.97 -14.88 1.21
N PHE A 350 -14.08 -15.45 1.69
CA PHE A 350 -14.28 -15.87 3.10
C PHE A 350 -13.44 -17.08 3.56
N SER A 351 -12.47 -17.53 2.77
CA SER A 351 -11.58 -18.66 3.10
C SER A 351 -10.19 -18.47 2.47
N ASP A 352 -9.72 -17.23 2.39
CA ASP A 352 -8.51 -16.89 1.63
C ASP A 352 -7.21 -17.26 2.36
N PRO A 353 -6.36 -18.13 1.80
CA PRO A 353 -5.08 -18.45 2.41
C PRO A 353 -4.15 -17.23 2.44
N SER A 354 -3.56 -17.00 3.60
CA SER A 354 -2.34 -16.17 3.69
C SER A 354 -1.17 -16.92 3.03
N VAL A 355 -0.23 -16.20 2.44
CA VAL A 355 0.97 -16.79 1.81
C VAL A 355 2.24 -16.42 2.55
N ALA A 356 3.26 -17.27 2.44
CA ALA A 356 4.60 -17.07 3.00
C ALA A 356 5.60 -16.59 1.94
N SER A 357 5.25 -16.70 0.66
CA SER A 357 6.16 -16.48 -0.45
C SER A 357 6.55 -15.02 -0.62
N VAL A 358 7.72 -14.83 -1.22
CA VAL A 358 8.40 -13.54 -1.35
C VAL A 358 8.89 -13.39 -2.79
N GLU A 359 8.72 -12.21 -3.36
CA GLU A 359 9.12 -11.90 -4.74
C GLU A 359 9.84 -10.55 -4.78
N LEU A 360 10.90 -10.45 -5.58
CA LEU A 360 11.69 -9.23 -5.78
C LEU A 360 11.54 -8.74 -7.22
N TYR A 361 11.13 -7.49 -7.40
CA TYR A 361 11.24 -6.79 -8.67
C TYR A 361 12.58 -6.06 -8.74
N PRO A 362 13.53 -6.49 -9.59
CA PRO A 362 14.85 -5.89 -9.67
C PRO A 362 14.79 -4.46 -10.22
N LEU A 363 15.43 -3.51 -9.54
CA LEU A 363 15.53 -2.11 -9.96
C LEU A 363 16.99 -1.62 -9.82
N GLY A 364 17.40 -0.72 -10.71
CA GLY A 364 18.71 -0.05 -10.71
C GLY A 364 19.88 -0.97 -11.06
N ASN A 365 19.63 -2.11 -11.71
CA ASN A 365 20.64 -3.15 -11.94
C ASN A 365 20.69 -3.72 -13.36
N ALA A 366 19.73 -3.39 -14.24
CA ALA A 366 19.77 -3.83 -15.63
C ALA A 366 20.91 -3.11 -16.38
N ALA A 367 21.75 -3.90 -17.05
CA ALA A 367 22.93 -3.42 -17.77
C ALA A 367 22.58 -2.71 -19.09
N LEU A 368 23.51 -1.96 -19.65
CA LEU A 368 23.34 -1.32 -20.96
C LEU A 368 22.98 -2.35 -22.05
N GLY A 369 21.98 -2.02 -22.87
CA GLY A 369 21.39 -2.91 -23.87
C GLY A 369 20.40 -3.95 -23.34
N ALA A 370 20.20 -4.05 -22.02
CA ALA A 370 19.11 -4.85 -21.45
C ALA A 370 17.74 -4.24 -21.77
N ALA A 371 16.72 -5.08 -21.76
CA ALA A 371 15.33 -4.68 -21.90
C ALA A 371 14.85 -3.86 -20.69
N CYS A 372 14.00 -2.86 -20.93
CA CYS A 372 13.36 -2.09 -19.87
C CYS A 372 11.99 -1.53 -20.27
N VAL A 373 11.17 -1.18 -19.27
CA VAL A 373 9.93 -0.40 -19.41
C VAL A 373 10.07 0.99 -18.77
N ILE A 374 10.75 1.09 -17.62
CA ILE A 374 11.11 2.37 -16.99
C ILE A 374 12.61 2.52 -16.72
N GLY A 375 13.06 3.76 -16.61
CA GLY A 375 14.46 4.10 -16.29
C GLY A 375 14.95 3.49 -14.97
N ASP A 376 14.07 3.35 -13.98
CA ASP A 376 14.36 2.76 -12.67
C ASP A 376 14.83 1.30 -12.72
N GLU A 377 14.59 0.56 -13.81
CA GLU A 377 15.11 -0.80 -13.98
C GLU A 377 16.61 -0.78 -14.34
N CYS A 378 17.04 0.25 -15.05
CA CYS A 378 18.38 0.40 -15.61
C CYS A 378 19.39 0.91 -14.57
N ALA A 379 20.58 0.33 -14.56
CA ALA A 379 21.70 0.84 -13.75
C ALA A 379 22.18 2.24 -14.17
N SER A 380 21.82 2.69 -15.38
CA SER A 380 22.02 4.06 -15.86
C SER A 380 20.92 5.05 -15.43
N GLY A 381 19.76 4.56 -15.01
CA GLY A 381 18.54 5.36 -14.82
C GLY A 381 17.79 5.70 -16.13
N ASP A 382 18.32 5.34 -17.30
CA ASP A 382 17.80 5.74 -18.60
C ASP A 382 17.28 4.54 -19.42
N CYS A 383 15.96 4.53 -19.68
CA CYS A 383 15.30 3.58 -20.57
C CYS A 383 14.80 4.29 -21.83
N THR A 384 15.39 4.01 -23.00
CA THR A 384 15.02 4.63 -24.28
C THR A 384 14.71 3.57 -25.32
N GLY A 385 13.53 3.64 -25.94
CA GLY A 385 13.12 2.66 -26.96
C GLY A 385 12.96 1.22 -26.44
N GLY A 386 12.75 1.05 -25.12
CA GLY A 386 12.67 -0.24 -24.46
C GLY A 386 14.03 -0.90 -24.15
N VAL A 387 15.13 -0.16 -24.24
CA VAL A 387 16.46 -0.61 -23.82
C VAL A 387 17.16 0.36 -22.88
N CYS A 388 17.93 -0.19 -21.95
CA CYS A 388 18.80 0.59 -21.07
C CYS A 388 19.95 1.20 -21.88
N VAL A 389 20.04 2.52 -21.87
CA VAL A 389 21.06 3.29 -22.60
C VAL A 389 21.98 4.03 -21.64
N ASP A 390 23.16 4.43 -22.09
CA ASP A 390 23.94 5.43 -21.40
C ASP A 390 23.38 6.82 -21.71
N GLY A 391 23.34 7.71 -20.71
CA GLY A 391 22.88 9.10 -20.89
C GLY A 391 23.66 9.92 -21.93
N SER A 392 24.75 9.36 -22.48
CA SER A 392 25.48 9.86 -23.65
C SER A 392 24.66 9.88 -24.94
N GLY A 393 23.57 9.11 -25.03
CA GLY A 393 22.80 8.88 -26.26
C GLY A 393 21.95 10.08 -26.73
N SER A 394 21.60 11.03 -25.85
CA SER A 394 20.80 12.20 -26.17
C SER A 394 21.67 13.44 -26.40
N GLY A 395 22.20 13.57 -27.63
CA GLY A 395 23.01 14.72 -28.03
C GLY A 395 22.25 16.04 -28.13
N ALA A 396 21.98 16.72 -27.00
CA ALA A 396 21.66 18.17 -26.94
C ALA A 396 21.76 18.81 -25.52
N GLY A 397 22.95 18.84 -24.92
CA GLY A 397 23.43 19.95 -24.06
C GLY A 397 22.81 20.19 -22.66
N GLY A 398 23.57 19.88 -21.61
CA GLY A 398 23.37 20.43 -20.25
C GLY A 398 24.19 19.69 -19.18
N ALA A 399 25.08 20.38 -18.47
CA ALA A 399 25.89 19.82 -17.35
C ALA A 399 25.00 19.10 -16.31
N GLY A 400 25.34 17.94 -15.75
CA GLY A 400 26.64 17.52 -15.17
C GLY A 400 26.54 17.61 -13.64
N GLY A 401 27.00 16.66 -12.82
CA GLY A 401 27.62 15.36 -13.07
C GLY A 401 27.67 14.55 -11.76
N ALA A 402 27.89 13.23 -11.84
CA ALA A 402 27.82 12.35 -10.67
C ALA A 402 29.04 12.51 -9.73
N GLY A 403 28.77 12.65 -8.42
CA GLY A 403 29.75 12.52 -7.34
C GLY A 403 29.64 11.15 -6.68
N GLY A 404 30.62 10.28 -6.90
CA GLY A 404 30.62 8.92 -6.34
C GLY A 404 30.80 8.89 -4.81
N VAL A 405 30.16 7.91 -4.16
CA VAL A 405 30.33 7.65 -2.73
C VAL A 405 31.72 7.08 -2.42
N GLY A 406 32.35 7.57 -1.35
CA GLY A 406 33.65 7.06 -0.91
C GLY A 406 34.00 7.42 0.54
N GLY A 407 34.22 6.39 1.36
CA GLY A 407 35.17 6.41 2.49
C GLY A 407 34.76 7.14 3.77
N ALA A 408 34.57 6.37 4.85
CA ALA A 408 34.41 6.90 6.21
C ALA A 408 35.72 7.37 6.85
N GLY A 409 35.65 8.29 7.83
CA GLY A 409 36.69 8.47 8.83
C GLY A 409 36.74 9.84 9.52
N GLY A 410 36.80 9.84 10.87
CA GLY A 410 37.40 10.94 11.65
C GLY A 410 36.48 11.76 12.54
N VAL A 411 36.48 11.44 13.85
CA VAL A 411 35.99 12.33 14.92
C VAL A 411 36.97 13.49 15.18
N GLY A 412 36.47 14.67 15.57
CA GLY A 412 37.35 15.72 16.13
C GLY A 412 36.78 17.14 16.29
N GLY A 413 36.46 17.52 17.54
CA GLY A 413 36.94 18.79 18.12
C GLY A 413 36.24 20.12 17.79
N ALA A 414 35.21 20.44 18.59
CA ALA A 414 34.94 21.74 19.24
C ALA A 414 35.51 23.08 18.71
N GLY A 415 34.61 24.08 18.61
CA GLY A 415 34.84 25.42 19.19
C GLY A 415 34.83 26.62 18.24
N GLY A 416 34.23 27.73 18.68
CA GLY A 416 34.41 29.06 18.07
C GLY A 416 33.13 29.89 17.92
N ALA A 417 32.92 30.86 18.82
CA ALA A 417 31.79 31.78 18.77
C ALA A 417 32.04 33.01 17.86
N GLY A 418 30.96 33.70 17.48
CA GLY A 418 30.98 35.16 17.22
C GLY A 418 30.53 35.59 15.82
N GLY A 419 29.48 36.43 15.76
CA GLY A 419 29.02 37.04 14.50
C GLY A 419 27.64 37.68 14.63
N ALA A 420 27.56 38.87 15.23
CA ALA A 420 26.32 39.65 15.28
C ALA A 420 26.25 40.69 14.15
N GLY A 421 25.03 41.02 13.72
CA GLY A 421 24.72 42.28 13.03
C GLY A 421 24.24 42.15 11.58
N GLY A 422 23.11 42.79 11.27
CA GLY A 422 22.58 42.86 9.89
C GLY A 422 21.09 43.18 9.80
N ALA A 423 20.67 44.38 10.22
CA ALA A 423 19.31 44.87 10.00
C ALA A 423 19.23 45.72 8.71
N GLY A 424 18.11 45.63 7.99
CA GLY A 424 17.81 46.45 6.81
C GLY A 424 17.42 45.60 5.58
N GLY A 425 16.34 45.89 4.85
CA GLY A 425 15.39 46.99 5.04
C GLY A 425 14.11 46.80 4.22
N ALA A 426 13.15 47.70 4.42
CA ALA A 426 11.83 47.63 3.81
C ALA A 426 11.80 48.20 2.38
N GLY A 427 10.95 47.61 1.54
CA GLY A 427 10.47 48.12 0.26
C GLY A 427 9.50 47.08 -0.33
N GLY A 428 8.40 47.46 -0.98
CA GLY A 428 7.86 48.78 -1.27
C GLY A 428 6.58 48.59 -2.10
N VAL A 429 5.53 49.34 -1.78
CA VAL A 429 4.17 49.12 -2.33
C VAL A 429 4.05 49.40 -3.84
N GLY A 430 3.22 48.58 -4.48
CA GLY A 430 2.59 48.80 -5.79
C GLY A 430 1.75 47.57 -6.14
N GLY A 431 0.57 47.65 -6.73
CA GLY A 431 -0.19 48.78 -7.25
C GLY A 431 -1.25 48.19 -8.20
N ALA A 432 -2.54 48.46 -7.97
CA ALA A 432 -3.62 47.65 -8.53
C ALA A 432 -4.00 47.96 -9.99
N GLY A 433 -4.70 47.02 -10.63
CA GLY A 433 -5.72 47.31 -11.66
C GLY A 433 -5.53 46.61 -13.01
N GLY A 434 -6.61 46.01 -13.54
CA GLY A 434 -6.62 45.47 -14.91
C GLY A 434 -7.68 44.40 -15.16
N ALA A 435 -8.97 44.78 -15.19
CA ALA A 435 -10.03 43.87 -15.63
C ALA A 435 -10.06 43.74 -17.16
N GLY A 436 -10.43 42.56 -17.66
CA GLY A 436 -10.67 42.32 -19.09
C GLY A 436 -11.48 41.04 -19.31
N GLY A 437 -12.74 41.19 -19.69
CA GLY A 437 -13.61 40.06 -20.02
C GLY A 437 -14.44 40.34 -21.28
N VAL A 438 -14.47 39.36 -22.19
CA VAL A 438 -15.45 39.07 -23.26
C VAL A 438 -14.98 37.75 -23.90
N GLY A 439 -15.82 36.84 -24.39
CA GLY A 439 -17.29 36.77 -24.41
C GLY A 439 -17.70 35.34 -24.81
N GLY A 440 -18.98 34.97 -24.65
CA GLY A 440 -19.45 33.59 -24.83
C GLY A 440 -20.37 33.34 -26.03
N ALA A 441 -20.56 32.06 -26.34
CA ALA A 441 -21.68 31.45 -27.07
C ALA A 441 -21.56 29.91 -26.88
N GLY A 442 -22.61 29.09 -26.76
CA GLY A 442 -24.04 29.35 -26.57
C GLY A 442 -24.90 28.12 -26.94
N GLY A 443 -25.82 27.68 -26.06
CA GLY A 443 -27.00 26.81 -26.32
C GLY A 443 -26.79 25.39 -26.94
N SER A 444 -27.72 24.44 -26.85
CA SER A 444 -28.96 24.31 -26.06
C SER A 444 -29.61 22.92 -26.31
N GLY A 445 -30.32 22.36 -25.31
CA GLY A 445 -31.22 21.21 -25.47
C GLY A 445 -30.80 19.95 -24.69
N GLY A 446 -31.71 19.11 -24.17
CA GLY A 446 -33.16 19.24 -24.14
C GLY A 446 -33.89 17.91 -23.81
N ALA A 447 -34.35 17.78 -22.56
CA ALA A 447 -35.46 16.96 -22.02
C ALA A 447 -35.81 15.54 -22.55
N GLY A 448 -36.11 14.63 -21.60
CA GLY A 448 -36.90 13.40 -21.80
C GLY A 448 -36.13 12.11 -21.50
N GLY A 449 -36.68 11.10 -20.83
CA GLY A 449 -38.01 10.98 -20.23
C GLY A 449 -38.14 9.68 -19.40
N VAL A 450 -39.16 9.61 -18.55
CA VAL A 450 -39.39 8.49 -17.62
C VAL A 450 -39.98 7.27 -18.36
N GLY A 451 -39.58 6.05 -17.98
CA GLY A 451 -40.18 4.81 -18.48
C GLY A 451 -39.85 3.62 -17.60
N GLY A 452 -40.86 3.09 -16.90
CA GLY A 452 -40.73 1.88 -16.07
C GLY A 452 -41.73 0.79 -16.44
N SER A 453 -41.83 -0.21 -15.56
CA SER A 453 -42.79 -1.34 -15.54
C SER A 453 -42.47 -2.58 -16.39
N GLY A 454 -42.83 -3.75 -15.84
CA GLY A 454 -42.65 -5.09 -16.42
C GLY A 454 -41.65 -5.97 -15.66
N GLY A 455 -42.00 -6.95 -14.83
CA GLY A 455 -43.33 -7.39 -14.40
C GLY A 455 -43.53 -8.91 -14.45
N SER A 456 -43.18 -9.60 -13.35
CA SER A 456 -43.76 -10.86 -12.82
C SER A 456 -43.86 -12.15 -13.67
N GLY A 457 -43.60 -13.28 -12.99
CA GLY A 457 -44.06 -14.63 -13.36
C GLY A 457 -42.94 -15.54 -13.88
N GLY A 458 -42.85 -16.82 -13.49
CA GLY A 458 -43.66 -17.61 -12.55
C GLY A 458 -43.11 -19.04 -12.53
N ALA A 459 -43.29 -19.78 -11.43
CA ALA A 459 -42.85 -21.18 -11.36
C ALA A 459 -43.75 -22.09 -12.23
N ASP A 460 -43.21 -23.21 -12.72
CA ASP A 460 -43.79 -24.54 -12.44
C ASP A 460 -42.92 -25.70 -12.94
N VAL A 461 -42.94 -26.78 -12.16
CA VAL A 461 -42.39 -28.13 -12.37
C VAL A 461 -43.57 -29.06 -12.06
N PRO A 462 -43.98 -30.07 -12.87
CA PRO A 462 -43.39 -31.43 -12.80
C PRO A 462 -43.63 -32.31 -14.09
N PRO A 463 -43.65 -33.66 -14.06
CA PRO A 463 -42.52 -34.58 -13.83
C PRO A 463 -42.44 -35.79 -14.81
N GLY A 464 -41.39 -36.62 -14.64
CA GLY A 464 -41.37 -38.05 -15.02
C GLY A 464 -40.35 -38.43 -16.11
N GLY A 465 -39.64 -39.57 -16.06
CA GLY A 465 -39.54 -40.59 -15.01
C GLY A 465 -39.02 -41.95 -15.55
N GLY A 466 -38.38 -42.78 -14.70
CA GLY A 466 -38.27 -44.24 -14.90
C GLY A 466 -36.87 -44.87 -15.07
N GLY A 467 -36.61 -45.94 -14.29
CA GLY A 467 -35.54 -46.95 -14.48
C GLY A 467 -34.32 -46.81 -13.55
N ALA A 468 -34.18 -47.53 -12.42
CA ALA A 468 -33.87 -48.97 -12.26
C ALA A 468 -32.47 -49.33 -12.83
N GLN A 469 -31.55 -50.07 -12.18
CA GLN A 469 -31.49 -50.88 -10.94
C GLN A 469 -29.98 -50.99 -10.51
N CYS A 470 -29.52 -51.53 -9.37
CA CYS A 470 -30.12 -52.30 -8.26
C CYS A 470 -29.37 -52.02 -6.91
N SER A 471 -29.32 -52.98 -5.97
CA SER A 471 -28.63 -52.91 -4.65
C SER A 471 -27.70 -54.11 -4.41
N VAL A 472 -26.66 -53.94 -3.56
CA VAL A 472 -26.19 -54.98 -2.63
C VAL A 472 -25.83 -54.34 -1.28
N ASP A 473 -26.48 -54.81 -0.21
CA ASP A 473 -26.21 -54.48 1.20
C ASP A 473 -25.13 -55.39 1.81
N THR A 474 -24.28 -54.87 2.71
CA THR A 474 -23.78 -55.61 3.87
C THR A 474 -23.61 -54.73 5.13
N ARG A 475 -24.24 -55.17 6.23
CA ARG A 475 -24.05 -54.70 7.62
C ARG A 475 -22.73 -55.30 8.19
N SER A 476 -22.15 -54.96 9.36
CA SER A 476 -22.56 -54.23 10.59
C SER A 476 -21.32 -53.80 11.45
N SER A 477 -21.58 -53.13 12.59
CA SER A 477 -20.70 -52.84 13.76
C SER A 477 -19.78 -51.60 13.68
N GLY A 478 -19.59 -50.79 14.73
CA GLY A 478 -20.32 -50.67 16.02
C GLY A 478 -19.53 -49.93 17.13
N ASN A 479 -20.14 -48.90 17.75
CA ASN A 479 -19.70 -48.15 18.97
C ASN A 479 -18.37 -47.33 18.89
N ALA A 480 -18.11 -46.27 19.69
CA ALA A 480 -18.95 -45.31 20.43
C ALA A 480 -18.08 -44.18 21.06
N GLY A 481 -18.64 -42.97 21.28
CA GLY A 481 -18.04 -41.86 22.09
C GLY A 481 -16.98 -41.02 21.35
N TRP A 482 -16.85 -39.70 21.58
CA TRP A 482 -17.23 -38.87 22.75
C TRP A 482 -17.86 -37.51 22.34
N PHE A 483 -18.72 -36.98 23.21
CA PHE A 483 -19.21 -35.59 23.21
C PHE A 483 -19.08 -35.02 24.63
N ALA A 484 -18.47 -33.83 24.78
CA ALA A 484 -18.57 -32.96 25.97
C ALA A 484 -18.27 -31.52 25.49
N LEU A 485 -19.24 -30.59 25.48
CA LEU A 485 -19.77 -29.82 26.62
C LEU A 485 -18.78 -28.79 27.22
N VAL A 486 -18.96 -27.53 26.83
CA VAL A 486 -18.80 -26.37 27.72
C VAL A 486 -20.06 -25.51 27.55
N GLY A 487 -20.73 -25.19 28.65
CA GLY A 487 -21.97 -24.41 28.64
C GLY A 487 -21.78 -23.06 29.33
N LEU A 488 -22.50 -22.04 28.86
CA LEU A 488 -22.60 -20.73 29.51
C LEU A 488 -24.04 -20.50 29.96
N GLY A 489 -24.26 -20.45 31.29
CA GLY A 489 -25.59 -20.28 31.86
C GLY A 489 -25.93 -18.81 32.11
N LEU A 490 -26.97 -18.29 31.45
CA LEU A 490 -27.60 -17.03 31.85
C LEU A 490 -28.31 -17.18 33.21
N LEU A 491 -28.17 -16.18 34.08
CA LEU A 491 -28.97 -16.06 35.30
C LEU A 491 -29.60 -14.67 35.41
N LEU A 492 -30.76 -14.51 34.77
CA LEU A 492 -31.64 -13.36 34.95
C LEU A 492 -32.42 -13.49 36.27
N ARG A 493 -32.38 -12.46 37.13
CA ARG A 493 -33.38 -12.26 38.19
C ARG A 493 -33.89 -10.81 38.21
N ARG A 494 -34.98 -10.57 37.47
CA ARG A 494 -35.87 -9.43 37.69
C ARG A 494 -36.54 -9.55 39.07
N ARG A 495 -36.64 -8.46 39.81
CA ARG A 495 -37.87 -8.13 40.56
C ARG A 495 -38.06 -6.62 40.70
N ARG A 496 -39.29 -6.18 40.41
CA ARG A 496 -39.74 -4.78 40.50
C ARG A 496 -39.91 -4.36 41.96
N ARG A 497 -39.65 -3.09 42.26
CA ARG A 497 -40.72 -2.14 42.60
C ARG A 497 -40.49 -0.85 41.81
#